data_AF-A0AAV6YQR5-F1
#
_entry.id   AF-A0AAV6YQR5-F1
#
_cell.length_a   1.000
_cell.length_b   1.000
_cell.length_c   1.000
_cell.angle_alpha   90.00
_cell.angle_beta   90.00
_cell.angle_gamma   90.00
#
_symmetry.space_group_name_H-M   'P 1'
#
loop_
_entity.id
_entity.type
_entity.pdbx_description
1 polymer ?
#
loop_
_entity_poly.entity_id
_entity_poly.type
_entity_poly.pdbx_seq_one_letter_code
_entity_poly.pdbx_strand_id
1 'polypeptide(L)'
;MFLQMISLLSNRDLGPLAADLFSLLVSDSSDILNKSSHADIRIMYRQRFFTENVPKLVEGFNAANGDDKPNYLKALSHVLNCLPKQVLITELPSLFSLLLEALSCPDNIVQLSTLTCLEPLLLDAAEILSVHIDSLISKLLCLTSSPSMVGLKLEDNCPMVLLCG
;
A
#
# COMPACT_ATOMS: atom_id res chain seq x y z
N MET A 1 -9.58 -18.13 -8.06
CA MET A 1 -8.23 -18.07 -7.47
C MET A 1 -8.06 -16.87 -6.56
N PHE A 2 -8.27 -15.64 -7.05
CA PHE A 2 -8.10 -14.43 -6.23
C PHE A 2 -9.02 -14.34 -5.00
N LEU A 3 -10.30 -14.71 -5.12
CA LEU A 3 -11.23 -14.75 -3.98
C LEU A 3 -10.77 -15.68 -2.85
N GLN A 4 -10.08 -16.78 -3.18
CA GLN A 4 -9.50 -17.66 -2.15
C GLN A 4 -8.38 -16.94 -1.40
N MET A 5 -7.53 -16.17 -2.08
CA MET A 5 -6.50 -15.39 -1.39
C MET A 5 -7.08 -14.32 -0.47
N ILE A 6 -8.16 -13.65 -0.87
CA ILE A 6 -8.85 -12.71 0.03
C ILE A 6 -9.39 -13.44 1.27
N SER A 7 -9.94 -14.66 1.12
CA SER A 7 -10.40 -15.45 2.26
C SER A 7 -9.26 -15.91 3.19
N LEU A 8 -8.02 -16.01 2.67
CA LEU A 8 -6.85 -16.35 3.46
C LEU A 8 -6.37 -15.18 4.33
N LEU A 9 -6.74 -13.93 4.02
CA LEU A 9 -6.40 -12.76 4.85
C LEU A 9 -7.08 -12.78 6.23
N SER A 10 -8.24 -13.43 6.35
CA SER A 10 -8.94 -13.63 7.63
C SER A 10 -8.43 -14.84 8.43
N ASN A 11 -7.41 -15.55 7.93
CA ASN A 11 -6.82 -16.68 8.66
C ASN A 11 -5.64 -16.19 9.50
N ARG A 12 -5.60 -16.58 10.79
CA ARG A 12 -4.59 -16.12 11.74
C ARG A 12 -3.15 -16.46 11.35
N ASP A 13 -2.93 -17.68 10.85
CA ASP A 13 -1.58 -18.18 10.53
C ASP A 13 -1.13 -17.82 9.10
N LEU A 14 -2.10 -17.73 8.17
CA LEU A 14 -1.82 -17.50 6.75
C LEU A 14 -2.03 -16.05 6.33
N GLY A 15 -2.68 -15.22 7.13
CA GLY A 15 -3.03 -13.83 6.79
C GLY A 15 -1.83 -12.96 6.43
N PRO A 16 -0.75 -12.94 7.24
CA PRO A 16 0.45 -12.17 6.92
C PRO A 16 1.14 -12.65 5.64
N LEU A 17 1.25 -13.97 5.47
CA LEU A 17 1.84 -14.59 4.27
C LEU A 17 0.99 -14.31 3.03
N ALA A 18 -0.34 -14.37 3.16
CA ALA A 18 -1.27 -14.05 2.11
C ALA A 18 -1.13 -12.59 1.69
N ALA A 19 -0.96 -11.65 2.64
CA ALA A 19 -0.71 -10.25 2.37
C ALA A 19 0.61 -10.02 1.59
N ASP A 20 1.68 -10.71 1.97
CA ASP A 20 2.97 -10.63 1.26
C ASP A 20 2.88 -11.20 -0.17
N LEU A 21 2.03 -12.22 -0.37
CA LEU A 21 1.81 -12.81 -1.68
C LEU A 21 1.17 -11.83 -2.69
N PHE A 22 0.44 -10.81 -2.21
CA PHE A 22 -0.01 -9.72 -3.09
C PHE A 22 1.14 -8.91 -3.67
N SER A 23 2.19 -8.64 -2.87
CA SER A 23 3.39 -7.96 -3.36
C SER A 23 4.02 -8.75 -4.51
N LEU A 24 4.15 -10.07 -4.35
CA LEU A 24 4.70 -10.95 -5.37
C LEU A 24 3.83 -11.00 -6.64
N LEU A 25 2.50 -10.97 -6.50
CA LEU A 25 1.56 -11.04 -7.62
C LEU A 25 1.55 -9.78 -8.50
N VAL A 26 1.77 -8.61 -7.92
CA VAL A 26 1.70 -7.34 -8.64
C VAL A 26 3.08 -6.82 -9.04
N SER A 27 4.15 -7.38 -8.47
CA SER A 27 5.53 -7.09 -8.85
C SER A 27 5.98 -7.94 -10.04
N ASP A 28 6.83 -7.37 -10.90
CA ASP A 28 7.47 -8.16 -11.97
C ASP A 28 8.67 -8.92 -11.39
N SER A 29 8.73 -10.23 -11.63
CA SER A 29 9.88 -11.06 -11.28
C SER A 29 10.85 -11.20 -12.45
N SER A 30 12.15 -10.99 -12.21
CA SER A 30 13.20 -11.19 -13.22
C SER A 30 13.47 -12.66 -13.52
N ASP A 31 13.09 -13.59 -12.65
CA ASP A 31 13.57 -14.98 -12.69
C ASP A 31 12.57 -15.94 -13.34
N ILE A 32 11.28 -15.63 -13.24
CA ILE A 32 10.17 -16.45 -13.74
C ILE A 32 9.10 -15.57 -14.38
N LEU A 33 8.33 -16.12 -15.31
CA LEU A 33 7.19 -15.45 -15.97
C LEU A 33 7.55 -14.05 -16.50
N ASN A 34 8.73 -13.95 -17.14
CA ASN A 34 9.24 -12.73 -17.74
C ASN A 34 9.18 -12.84 -19.29
N LYS A 35 9.36 -11.72 -19.99
CA LYS A 35 9.37 -11.70 -21.47
C LYS A 35 10.49 -12.57 -22.06
N SER A 36 11.63 -12.68 -21.37
CA SER A 36 12.76 -13.53 -21.77
C SER A 36 12.47 -15.03 -21.65
N SER A 37 11.49 -15.43 -20.85
CA SER A 37 11.04 -16.81 -20.65
C SER A 37 9.92 -17.22 -21.60
N HIS A 38 9.63 -16.39 -22.62
CA HIS A 38 8.53 -16.58 -23.56
C HIS A 38 7.14 -16.65 -22.91
N ALA A 39 6.98 -16.08 -21.72
CA ALA A 39 5.69 -15.97 -21.06
C ALA A 39 4.82 -14.88 -21.72
N ASP A 40 3.54 -15.20 -21.97
CA ASP A 40 2.57 -14.25 -22.51
C ASP A 40 2.02 -13.35 -21.39
N ILE A 41 2.61 -12.16 -21.24
CA ILE A 41 2.23 -11.19 -20.20
C ILE A 41 1.44 -10.06 -20.85
N ARG A 42 0.19 -9.90 -20.42
CA ARG A 42 -0.67 -8.79 -20.85
C ARG A 42 -0.30 -7.51 -20.09
N ILE A 43 0.07 -6.45 -20.80
CA ILE A 43 0.53 -5.17 -20.22
C ILE A 43 -0.47 -4.58 -19.20
N MET A 44 -1.77 -4.70 -19.46
CA MET A 44 -2.83 -4.11 -18.62
C MET A 44 -3.24 -4.99 -17.43
N TYR A 45 -2.48 -6.03 -17.08
CA TYR A 45 -2.87 -6.96 -16.00
C TYR A 45 -3.01 -6.24 -14.66
N ARG A 46 -2.14 -5.26 -14.35
CA ARG A 46 -2.17 -4.50 -13.09
C ARG A 46 -3.42 -3.65 -12.95
N GLN A 47 -3.80 -2.93 -14.01
CA GLN A 47 -5.02 -2.12 -14.01
C GLN A 47 -6.26 -3.00 -13.88
N ARG A 48 -6.33 -4.08 -14.68
CA ARG A 48 -7.45 -5.03 -14.59
C ARG A 48 -7.55 -5.67 -13.21
N PHE A 49 -6.40 -6.08 -12.65
CA PHE A 49 -6.32 -6.63 -11.32
C PHE A 49 -6.85 -5.62 -10.31
N PHE A 50 -6.44 -4.36 -10.37
CA PHE A 50 -6.94 -3.31 -9.48
C PHE A 50 -8.46 -3.18 -9.53
N THR A 51 -9.03 -2.96 -10.73
CA THR A 51 -10.47 -2.73 -10.91
C THR A 51 -11.32 -3.90 -10.42
N GLU A 52 -10.86 -5.14 -10.61
CA GLU A 52 -11.62 -6.33 -10.20
C GLU A 52 -11.49 -6.66 -8.71
N ASN A 53 -10.40 -6.23 -8.06
CA ASN A 53 -9.97 -6.82 -6.79
C ASN A 53 -9.85 -5.84 -5.63
N VAL A 54 -9.48 -4.58 -5.88
CA VAL A 54 -9.38 -3.58 -4.81
C VAL A 54 -10.74 -3.31 -4.14
N PRO A 55 -11.88 -3.20 -4.87
CA PRO A 55 -13.18 -3.06 -4.22
C PRO A 55 -13.48 -4.20 -3.22
N LYS A 56 -13.11 -5.45 -3.58
CA LYS A 56 -13.30 -6.62 -2.70
C LYS A 56 -12.37 -6.62 -1.50
N LEU A 57 -11.14 -6.12 -1.65
CA LEU A 57 -10.21 -5.92 -0.53
C LEU A 57 -10.73 -4.85 0.42
N VAL A 58 -11.30 -3.77 -0.10
CA VAL A 58 -11.92 -2.70 0.71
C VAL A 58 -13.17 -3.19 1.43
N GLU A 59 -14.04 -3.96 0.76
CA GLU A 59 -15.17 -4.63 1.41
C GLU A 59 -14.70 -5.60 2.50
N GLY A 60 -13.69 -6.42 2.21
CA GLY A 60 -13.09 -7.32 3.19
C GLY A 60 -12.51 -6.59 4.40
N PHE A 61 -11.83 -5.47 4.18
CA PHE A 61 -11.31 -4.61 5.22
C PHE A 61 -12.41 -4.04 6.12
N ASN A 62 -13.51 -3.55 5.52
CA ASN A 62 -14.65 -3.01 6.24
C ASN A 62 -15.40 -4.10 7.05
N ALA A 63 -15.40 -5.33 6.56
CA ALA A 63 -16.05 -6.48 7.21
C ALA A 63 -15.14 -7.21 8.22
N ALA A 64 -13.83 -6.96 8.19
CA ALA A 64 -12.85 -7.68 9.01
C ALA A 64 -12.85 -7.22 10.48
N ASN A 65 -12.56 -8.18 11.37
CA ASN A 65 -12.32 -7.92 12.78
C ASN A 65 -11.00 -7.18 13.00
N GLY A 66 -10.84 -6.49 14.13
CA GLY A 66 -9.67 -5.64 14.42
C GLY A 66 -8.31 -6.33 14.27
N ASP A 67 -8.24 -7.63 14.52
CA ASP A 67 -7.00 -8.42 14.42
C ASP A 67 -6.61 -8.76 12.96
N ASP A 68 -7.57 -8.83 12.04
CA ASP A 68 -7.34 -9.21 10.63
C ASP A 68 -7.16 -7.98 9.72
N LYS A 69 -7.72 -6.82 10.13
CA LYS A 69 -7.57 -5.52 9.45
C LYS A 69 -6.15 -5.17 8.99
N PRO A 70 -5.07 -5.37 9.79
CA PRO A 70 -3.72 -5.07 9.33
C PRO A 70 -3.30 -5.89 8.11
N ASN A 71 -3.77 -7.15 7.97
CA ASN A 71 -3.44 -8.00 6.82
C ASN A 71 -4.04 -7.43 5.52
N TYR A 72 -5.29 -6.95 5.59
CA TYR A 72 -5.95 -6.30 4.45
C TYR A 72 -5.26 -4.99 4.05
N LEU A 73 -4.85 -4.18 5.02
CA LEU A 73 -4.13 -2.93 4.77
C LEU A 73 -2.74 -3.18 4.18
N LYS A 74 -2.03 -4.20 4.68
CA LYS A 74 -0.76 -4.63 4.10
C LYS A 74 -0.92 -5.06 2.65
N ALA A 75 -1.90 -5.92 2.35
CA ALA A 75 -2.21 -6.33 0.97
C ALA A 75 -2.55 -5.13 0.08
N LEU A 76 -3.40 -4.21 0.55
CA LEU A 76 -3.76 -2.99 -0.18
C LEU A 76 -2.53 -2.12 -0.44
N SER A 77 -1.66 -1.91 0.54
CA SER A 77 -0.45 -1.11 0.37
C SER A 77 0.47 -1.66 -0.72
N HIS A 78 0.62 -2.98 -0.82
CA HIS A 78 1.39 -3.61 -1.90
C HIS A 78 0.75 -3.41 -3.27
N VAL A 79 -0.57 -3.59 -3.37
CA VAL A 79 -1.27 -3.41 -4.65
C VAL A 79 -1.17 -1.97 -5.13
N LEU A 80 -1.39 -1.00 -4.23
CA LEU A 80 -1.36 0.43 -4.56
C LEU A 80 0.03 0.89 -5.04
N ASN A 81 1.10 0.42 -4.39
CA ASN A 81 2.47 0.75 -4.77
C ASN A 81 2.88 0.26 -6.17
N CYS A 82 2.22 -0.78 -6.70
CA CYS A 82 2.54 -1.32 -8.02
C CYS A 82 1.69 -0.71 -9.16
N LEU A 83 0.74 0.16 -8.85
CA LEU A 83 -0.15 0.76 -9.87
C LEU A 83 0.56 1.85 -10.68
N PRO A 84 0.20 1.99 -11.97
CA PRO A 84 0.60 3.16 -12.73
C PRO A 84 -0.03 4.43 -12.10
N LYS A 85 0.78 5.48 -11.98
CA LYS A 85 0.41 6.77 -11.35
C LYS A 85 -0.96 7.29 -11.78
N GLN A 86 -1.28 7.20 -13.07
CA GLN A 86 -2.52 7.71 -13.61
C GLN A 86 -3.77 7.06 -13.02
N VAL A 87 -3.73 5.74 -12.76
CA VAL A 87 -4.84 5.01 -12.13
C VAL A 87 -4.91 5.34 -10.65
N LEU A 88 -3.75 5.49 -10.00
CA LEU A 88 -3.68 5.85 -8.58
C LEU A 88 -4.28 7.24 -8.31
N ILE A 89 -4.02 8.22 -9.17
CA ILE A 89 -4.59 9.59 -9.04
C ILE A 89 -6.12 9.57 -9.20
N THR A 90 -6.65 8.82 -10.16
CA THR A 90 -8.11 8.75 -10.39
C THR A 90 -8.86 8.10 -9.24
N GLU A 91 -8.23 7.14 -8.57
CA GLU A 91 -8.81 6.36 -7.46
C GLU A 91 -8.40 6.91 -6.10
N LEU A 92 -7.53 7.92 -6.07
CA LEU A 92 -7.06 8.56 -4.84
C LEU A 92 -8.22 8.99 -3.93
N PRO A 93 -9.27 9.69 -4.43
CA PRO A 93 -10.32 10.20 -3.54
C PRO A 93 -11.08 9.10 -2.79
N SER A 94 -11.28 7.93 -3.42
CA SER A 94 -11.99 6.79 -2.81
C SER A 94 -11.11 6.01 -1.83
N LEU A 95 -9.79 6.00 -2.06
CA LEU A 95 -8.81 5.25 -1.26
C LEU A 95 -8.14 6.08 -0.16
N PHE A 96 -8.25 7.40 -0.21
CA PHE A 96 -7.50 8.28 0.67
C PHE A 96 -7.82 8.07 2.17
N SER A 97 -9.09 7.90 2.52
CA SER A 97 -9.49 7.59 3.91
C SER A 97 -8.85 6.29 4.40
N LEU A 98 -8.68 5.32 3.50
CA LEU A 98 -8.12 4.01 3.81
C LEU A 98 -6.59 4.08 3.95
N LEU A 99 -5.91 4.90 3.15
CA LEU A 99 -4.50 5.24 3.34
C LEU A 99 -4.24 5.96 4.68
N LEU A 100 -5.14 6.88 5.07
CA LEU A 100 -5.05 7.52 6.38
C LEU A 100 -5.25 6.53 7.53
N GLU A 101 -6.11 5.53 7.38
CA GLU A 101 -6.29 4.46 8.37
C GLU A 101 -5.04 3.56 8.42
N ALA A 102 -4.44 3.23 7.26
CA ALA A 102 -3.19 2.49 7.16
C ALA A 102 -2.02 3.18 7.89
N LEU A 103 -1.91 4.51 7.80
CA LEU A 103 -0.90 5.28 8.55
C LEU A 103 -1.12 5.22 10.07
N SER A 104 -2.34 4.99 10.53
CA SER A 104 -2.64 4.84 11.95
C SER A 104 -2.47 3.41 12.47
N CYS A 105 -2.17 2.44 11.60
CA CYS A 105 -1.84 1.10 12.04
C CYS A 105 -0.48 1.06 12.74
N PRO A 106 -0.30 0.23 13.79
CA PRO A 106 0.97 0.11 14.50
C PRO A 106 2.04 -0.70 13.75
N ASP A 107 1.72 -1.23 12.56
CA ASP A 107 2.65 -2.02 11.74
C ASP A 107 3.58 -1.10 10.92
N ASN A 108 4.87 -1.14 11.26
CA ASN A 108 5.91 -0.33 10.61
C ASN A 108 6.01 -0.59 9.09
N ILE A 109 5.74 -1.81 8.62
CA ILE A 109 5.81 -2.18 7.19
C ILE A 109 4.65 -1.51 6.44
N VAL A 110 3.46 -1.54 7.03
CA VAL A 110 2.27 -0.88 6.47
C VAL A 110 2.47 0.64 6.46
N GLN A 111 3.00 1.21 7.54
CA GLN A 111 3.31 2.64 7.61
C GLN A 111 4.31 3.06 6.53
N LEU A 112 5.45 2.37 6.41
CA LEU A 112 6.46 2.70 5.41
C LEU A 112 5.91 2.55 3.99
N SER A 113 5.24 1.43 3.70
CA SER A 113 4.65 1.19 2.37
C SER A 113 3.61 2.25 2.00
N THR A 114 2.84 2.72 2.98
CA THR A 114 1.85 3.79 2.79
C THR A 114 2.52 5.15 2.57
N LEU A 115 3.60 5.45 3.30
CA LEU A 115 4.38 6.67 3.10
C LEU A 115 5.06 6.70 1.72
N THR A 116 5.68 5.60 1.30
CA THR A 116 6.26 5.45 -0.04
C THR A 116 5.20 5.62 -1.14
N CYS A 117 3.96 5.16 -0.90
CA CYS A 117 2.85 5.39 -1.82
C CYS A 117 2.43 6.87 -1.87
N LEU A 118 2.38 7.54 -0.71
CA LEU A 118 1.90 8.91 -0.56
C LEU A 118 2.89 9.98 -1.03
N GLU A 119 4.19 9.73 -0.91
CA GLU A 119 5.24 10.68 -1.31
C GLU A 119 5.08 11.19 -2.76
N PRO A 120 4.99 10.33 -3.81
CA PRO A 120 4.80 10.82 -5.17
C PRO A 120 3.43 11.47 -5.38
N LEU A 121 2.40 11.05 -4.62
CA LEU A 121 1.05 11.58 -4.72
C LEU A 121 0.93 13.01 -4.17
N LEU A 122 1.69 13.34 -3.13
CA LEU A 122 1.77 14.69 -2.58
C LEU A 122 2.34 15.70 -3.58
N LEU A 123 3.27 15.25 -4.43
CA LEU A 123 3.86 16.07 -5.48
C LEU A 123 2.94 16.21 -6.69
N ASP A 124 2.34 15.09 -7.13
CA ASP A 124 1.59 15.02 -8.39
C ASP A 124 0.10 15.40 -8.25
N ALA A 125 -0.50 15.30 -7.04
CA ALA A 125 -1.94 15.48 -6.79
C ALA A 125 -2.26 16.34 -5.56
N ALA A 126 -1.44 17.38 -5.32
CA ALA A 126 -1.58 18.29 -4.18
C ALA A 126 -2.98 18.93 -4.04
N GLU A 127 -3.65 19.25 -5.16
CA GLU A 127 -5.00 19.85 -5.15
C GLU A 127 -6.04 18.92 -4.51
N ILE A 128 -5.98 17.62 -4.79
CA ILE A 128 -6.91 16.62 -4.25
C ILE A 128 -6.64 16.40 -2.76
N LEU A 129 -5.36 16.42 -2.37
CA LEU A 129 -4.90 16.20 -1.01
C LEU A 129 -5.10 17.40 -0.09
N SER A 130 -5.23 18.60 -0.66
CA SER A 130 -5.42 19.86 0.09
C SER A 130 -6.62 19.81 1.04
N VAL A 131 -7.68 19.09 0.66
CA VAL A 131 -8.92 18.92 1.46
C VAL A 131 -8.66 18.20 2.79
N HIS A 132 -7.62 17.37 2.85
CA HIS A 132 -7.31 16.54 4.01
C HIS A 132 -5.95 16.84 4.64
N ILE A 133 -5.36 17.99 4.32
CA ILE A 133 -3.99 18.33 4.69
C ILE A 133 -3.79 18.38 6.22
N ASP A 134 -4.80 18.83 6.96
CA ASP A 134 -4.78 18.88 8.43
C ASP A 134 -4.66 17.49 9.06
N SER A 135 -5.43 16.52 8.56
CA SER A 135 -5.37 15.13 9.01
C SER A 135 -4.05 14.47 8.65
N LEU A 136 -3.54 14.77 7.44
CA LEU A 136 -2.27 14.23 6.95
C LEU A 136 -1.09 14.77 7.77
N ILE A 137 -1.02 16.08 8.00
CA ILE A 137 0.02 16.71 8.85
C ILE A 137 -0.04 16.15 10.27
N SER A 138 -1.24 16.06 10.85
CA SER A 138 -1.41 15.52 12.21
C SER A 138 -0.90 14.08 12.34
N LYS A 139 -1.20 13.22 11.36
CA LYS A 139 -0.73 11.83 11.34
C LYS A 139 0.79 11.73 11.11
N LEU A 140 1.34 12.51 10.19
CA LEU A 140 2.79 12.54 9.95
C LEU A 140 3.57 13.02 11.19
N LEU A 141 3.10 14.07 11.86
CA LEU A 141 3.70 14.56 13.11
C LEU A 141 3.64 13.50 14.22
N CYS A 142 2.51 12.81 14.34
CA CYS A 142 2.36 11.71 15.30
C CYS A 142 3.35 10.56 15.01
N LEU A 143 3.52 10.19 13.73
CA LEU A 143 4.49 9.18 13.32
C LEU A 143 5.93 9.60 13.65
N THR A 144 6.33 10.84 13.32
CA THR A 144 7.71 11.34 13.56
C THR A 144 8.03 11.49 15.06
N SER A 145 7.02 11.65 15.91
CA SER A 145 7.18 11.71 17.36
C SER A 145 7.22 10.32 18.03
N SER A 146 6.93 9.25 17.27
CA SER A 146 6.96 7.88 17.78
C SER A 146 8.39 7.33 17.80
N PRO A 147 8.85 6.71 18.91
CA PRO A 147 10.18 6.11 19.00
C PRO A 147 10.38 4.90 18.06
N SER A 148 9.32 4.39 17.43
CA SER A 148 9.37 3.26 16.48
C SER A 148 10.03 3.59 15.13
N MET A 149 10.15 4.87 14.75
CA MET A 149 10.73 5.27 13.45
C MET A 149 12.23 5.60 13.46
N VAL A 150 12.87 5.69 14.63
CA VAL A 150 14.33 5.95 14.72
C VAL A 150 15.17 4.79 14.13
N GLY A 151 14.57 3.61 13.93
CA GLY A 151 15.22 2.43 13.37
C GLY A 151 14.96 2.13 11.88
N LEU A 152 14.06 2.85 11.21
CA LEU A 152 13.79 2.61 9.79
C LEU A 152 14.83 3.36 8.95
N LYS A 153 15.96 2.69 8.68
CA LYS A 153 16.84 3.08 7.59
C LYS A 153 16.03 3.04 6.30
N LEU A 154 15.74 4.23 5.77
CA LEU A 154 15.44 4.42 4.36
C LEU A 154 16.63 3.88 3.59
N GLU A 155 16.53 2.64 3.12
CA GLU A 155 17.55 2.03 2.29
C GLU A 155 17.55 2.78 0.94
N ASP A 156 18.62 3.56 0.79
CA ASP A 156 19.22 4.14 -0.40
C ASP A 156 18.46 5.23 -1.19
N ASN A 157 18.97 6.46 -0.98
CA ASN A 157 19.17 7.54 -1.96
C ASN A 157 18.20 8.76 -1.98
N CYS A 158 18.00 9.41 -0.83
CA CYS A 158 17.68 10.85 -0.79
C CYS A 158 18.43 11.56 0.36
N PRO A 159 19.27 12.59 0.10
CA PRO A 159 19.92 13.35 1.16
C PRO A 159 18.99 14.48 1.62
N MET A 160 18.04 14.20 2.51
CA MET A 160 17.36 15.23 3.30
C MET A 160 16.98 14.69 4.68
N VAL A 161 18.01 14.37 5.47
CA VAL A 161 17.86 14.28 6.93
C VAL A 161 18.91 15.21 7.55
N LEU A 162 18.54 16.49 7.67
CA LEU A 162 19.18 17.45 8.55
C LEU A 162 18.19 18.58 8.81
N LEU A 163 17.29 18.36 9.76
CA LEU A 163 16.62 19.40 10.55
C LEU A 163 15.92 18.77 11.74
N CYS A 164 16.73 18.27 12.68
CA CYS A 164 16.43 18.25 14.11
C CYS A 164 17.72 17.84 14.85
N GLY A 165 18.44 18.83 15.37
CA GLY A 165 19.68 18.67 16.15
C GLY A 165 20.79 19.60 15.70
#